data_AF-A0AAW6BDI1-F1
#
_entry.id   AF-A0AAW6BDI1-F1
#
_cell.length_a   1.000
_cell.length_b   1.000
_cell.length_c   1.000
_cell.angle_alpha   90.00
_cell.angle_beta   90.00
_cell.angle_gamma   90.00
#
_symmetry.space_group_name_H-M   'P 1'
#
loop_
_entity.id
_entity.type
_entity.pdbx_description
1 polymer ?
#
loop_
_entity_poly.entity_id
_entity_poly.type
_entity_poly.pdbx_seq_one_letter_code
_entity_poly.pdbx_strand_id
1 'polypeptide(L)'
;MTRKTTLNIALAGILSLGTISLAQAADLKLDVYNPGEKSLFPVSSEIISGDKEVVLIDAQFQKNDAEALVKRIKDTGKKLTTIYISQSDPDFYFGLEVLTKAFPDAKVIASPETIKEINKTKDGKLAYWGGVLKEQAPKKVIVPQLLEGHTFTVDGEKLIVEGLDGPAADRTFVWIPKLKAVVGGVTVSSNIHVWMADTQTKESRKNWMQTLDRIKELKPTIVVPGHFLGNTPMTLESVHFTQKYLTIFEKELAKAKDSKALIAAMEKHYPKLGDKSSLELSAKVLKGEMKWPQ
;
A
#
# COMPACT_ATOMS: atom_id res chain seq x y z
N MET A 1 -17.07 -38.60 -80.13
CA MET A 1 -17.98 -38.41 -78.98
C MET A 1 -17.29 -38.90 -77.73
N THR A 2 -16.75 -38.00 -76.92
CA THR A 2 -16.04 -38.35 -75.67
C THR A 2 -16.66 -37.50 -74.55
N ARG A 3 -17.47 -38.15 -73.71
CA ARG A 3 -18.08 -37.53 -72.51
C ARG A 3 -17.00 -37.42 -71.42
N LYS A 4 -16.72 -36.20 -70.97
CA LYS A 4 -15.94 -35.95 -69.75
C LYS A 4 -16.89 -35.87 -68.56
N THR A 5 -16.70 -36.76 -67.60
CA THR A 5 -17.43 -36.82 -66.33
C THR A 5 -16.67 -35.97 -65.31
N THR A 6 -17.30 -34.92 -64.76
CA THR A 6 -16.77 -34.14 -63.64
C THR A 6 -17.24 -34.76 -62.33
N LEU A 7 -16.28 -35.13 -61.47
CA LEU A 7 -16.49 -35.66 -60.13
C LEU A 7 -16.47 -34.50 -59.14
N ASN A 8 -17.59 -34.20 -58.50
CA ASN A 8 -17.66 -33.20 -57.42
C ASN A 8 -17.29 -33.87 -56.09
N ILE A 9 -16.14 -33.51 -55.53
CA ILE A 9 -15.74 -33.89 -54.17
C ILE A 9 -16.33 -32.86 -53.21
N ALA A 10 -17.32 -33.26 -52.41
CA ALA A 10 -17.85 -32.44 -51.32
C ALA A 10 -16.93 -32.61 -50.08
N LEU A 11 -16.24 -31.54 -49.70
CA LEU A 11 -15.43 -31.47 -48.49
C LEU A 11 -16.33 -31.07 -47.31
N ALA A 12 -16.70 -32.03 -46.46
CA ALA A 12 -17.44 -31.76 -45.22
C ALA A 12 -16.46 -31.24 -44.15
N GLY A 13 -16.42 -29.93 -43.94
CA GLY A 13 -15.66 -29.31 -42.85
C GLY A 13 -16.37 -29.52 -41.51
N ILE A 14 -15.72 -30.22 -40.58
CA ILE A 14 -16.17 -30.35 -39.19
C ILE A 14 -15.82 -29.03 -38.47
N LEU A 15 -16.81 -28.20 -38.16
CA LEU A 15 -16.65 -27.08 -37.24
C LEU A 15 -16.65 -27.60 -35.80
N SER A 16 -15.49 -27.63 -35.17
CA SER A 16 -15.36 -27.77 -33.71
C SER A 16 -15.75 -26.46 -33.04
N LEU A 17 -16.98 -26.40 -32.51
CA LEU A 17 -17.43 -25.33 -31.61
C LEU A 17 -16.71 -25.49 -30.26
N GLY A 18 -15.56 -24.82 -30.11
CA GLY A 18 -14.93 -24.64 -28.80
C GLY A 18 -15.81 -23.76 -27.93
N THR A 19 -16.21 -24.27 -26.77
CA THR A 19 -16.87 -23.47 -25.73
C THR A 19 -15.87 -22.44 -25.22
N ILE A 20 -16.02 -21.20 -25.67
CA ILE A 20 -15.35 -20.07 -25.03
C ILE A 20 -16.08 -19.85 -23.70
N SER A 21 -15.51 -20.37 -22.61
CA SER A 21 -15.94 -19.97 -21.27
C SER A 21 -15.62 -18.50 -21.10
N LEU A 22 -16.62 -17.63 -21.28
CA LEU A 22 -16.56 -16.25 -20.84
C LEU A 22 -16.44 -16.30 -19.31
N ALA A 23 -15.23 -16.10 -18.79
CA ALA A 23 -15.02 -15.96 -17.36
C ALA A 23 -15.90 -14.80 -16.87
N GLN A 24 -16.85 -15.11 -16.00
CA GLN A 24 -17.68 -14.09 -15.37
C GLN A 24 -16.76 -13.23 -14.50
N ALA A 25 -16.82 -11.91 -14.68
CA ALA A 25 -15.99 -10.98 -13.94
C ALA A 25 -16.35 -11.06 -12.45
N ALA A 26 -15.35 -11.27 -11.59
CA ALA A 26 -15.58 -11.48 -10.15
C ALA A 26 -16.09 -10.19 -9.48
N ASP A 27 -16.96 -10.35 -8.46
CA ASP A 27 -17.33 -9.23 -7.59
C ASP A 27 -16.29 -9.11 -6.48
N LEU A 28 -15.55 -8.00 -6.50
CA LEU A 28 -14.53 -7.73 -5.50
C LEU A 28 -15.14 -7.11 -4.24
N LYS A 29 -14.67 -7.56 -3.08
CA LYS A 29 -14.93 -6.93 -1.78
C LYS A 29 -13.62 -6.42 -1.20
N LEU A 30 -13.66 -5.21 -0.65
CA LEU A 30 -12.57 -4.58 0.10
C LEU A 30 -12.95 -4.56 1.59
N ASP A 31 -12.14 -5.21 2.43
CA ASP A 31 -12.14 -5.05 3.88
C ASP A 31 -10.86 -4.33 4.31
N VAL A 32 -10.99 -3.32 5.18
CA VAL A 32 -9.88 -2.50 5.65
C VAL A 32 -9.66 -2.76 7.13
N TYR A 33 -8.45 -3.16 7.48
CA TYR A 33 -8.01 -3.28 8.87
C TYR A 33 -7.08 -2.12 9.20
N ASN A 34 -7.42 -1.37 10.25
CA ASN A 34 -6.54 -0.38 10.87
C ASN A 34 -6.69 -0.53 12.39
N PRO A 35 -5.61 -0.74 13.15
CA PRO A 35 -5.69 -0.97 14.59
C PRO A 35 -5.97 0.33 15.39
N GLY A 36 -5.88 1.49 14.74
CA GLY A 36 -6.06 2.81 15.35
C GLY A 36 -5.06 3.01 16.49
N GLU A 37 -5.55 3.58 17.60
CA GLU A 37 -4.73 3.87 18.79
C GLU A 37 -4.25 2.61 19.54
N LYS A 38 -4.63 1.40 19.11
CA LYS A 38 -4.23 0.14 19.74
C LYS A 38 -2.86 -0.37 19.28
N SER A 39 -2.28 0.24 18.25
CA SER A 39 -0.96 -0.10 17.72
C SER A 39 -0.05 1.13 17.74
N LEU A 40 1.26 0.91 17.69
CA LEU A 40 2.23 1.99 17.68
C LEU A 40 2.08 2.87 16.43
N PHE A 41 1.78 2.25 15.29
CA PHE A 41 1.48 2.94 14.04
C PHE A 41 0.08 2.55 13.58
N PRO A 42 -0.78 3.53 13.27
CA PRO A 42 -2.13 3.26 12.80
C PRO A 42 -2.12 3.00 11.29
N VAL A 43 -1.34 1.99 10.87
CA VAL A 43 -1.17 1.58 9.48
C VAL A 43 -2.38 0.78 9.00
N SER A 44 -2.84 1.01 7.77
CA SER A 44 -3.91 0.23 7.17
C SER A 44 -3.38 -1.02 6.46
N SER A 45 -4.22 -2.05 6.43
CA SER A 45 -4.05 -3.22 5.58
C SER A 45 -5.36 -3.47 4.86
N GLU A 46 -5.26 -3.82 3.57
CA GLU A 46 -6.43 -4.07 2.74
C GLU A 46 -6.53 -5.54 2.36
N ILE A 47 -7.68 -6.13 2.65
CA ILE A 47 -8.03 -7.51 2.29
C ILE A 47 -9.01 -7.41 1.12
N ILE A 48 -8.53 -7.77 -0.08
CA ILE A 48 -9.33 -7.76 -1.29
C ILE A 48 -9.71 -9.21 -1.62
N SER A 49 -11.00 -9.52 -1.62
CA SER A 49 -11.50 -10.87 -1.92
C SER A 49 -12.33 -10.89 -3.18
N GLY A 50 -12.05 -11.84 -4.08
CA GLY A 50 -12.93 -12.24 -5.18
C GLY A 50 -13.77 -13.46 -4.78
N ASP A 51 -14.18 -14.29 -5.73
CA ASP A 51 -14.99 -15.49 -5.46
C ASP A 51 -14.23 -16.60 -4.72
N LYS A 52 -12.95 -16.83 -5.06
CA LYS A 52 -12.15 -17.96 -4.55
C LYS A 52 -10.85 -17.52 -3.89
N GLU A 53 -10.35 -16.35 -4.28
CA GLU A 53 -9.05 -15.84 -3.87
C GLU A 53 -9.19 -14.62 -2.97
N VAL A 54 -8.16 -14.43 -2.16
CA VAL A 54 -7.90 -13.22 -1.38
C VAL A 54 -6.50 -12.76 -1.69
N VAL A 55 -6.32 -11.45 -1.78
CA VAL A 55 -5.02 -10.80 -1.70
C VAL A 55 -5.00 -9.84 -0.52
N LEU A 56 -3.84 -9.73 0.10
CA LEU A 56 -3.58 -8.81 1.19
C LEU A 56 -2.60 -7.73 0.71
N ILE A 57 -2.87 -6.49 1.06
CA ILE A 57 -1.94 -5.38 0.93
C ILE A 57 -1.51 -4.96 2.33
N ASP A 58 -0.20 -5.00 2.55
CA ASP A 58 0.51 -4.63 3.78
C ASP A 58 0.20 -5.50 5.00
N ALA A 59 1.24 -5.84 5.75
CA ALA A 59 1.26 -6.94 6.71
C ALA A 59 1.16 -6.51 8.19
N GLN A 60 0.96 -5.22 8.47
CA GLN A 60 0.99 -4.62 9.80
C GLN A 60 2.36 -4.70 10.49
N PHE A 61 2.48 -3.90 11.57
CA PHE A 61 3.72 -3.76 12.32
C PHE A 61 3.89 -4.80 13.42
N GLN A 62 2.85 -4.95 14.24
CA GLN A 62 2.90 -5.75 15.45
C GLN A 62 2.35 -7.15 15.20
N LYS A 63 2.88 -8.12 15.95
CA LYS A 63 2.43 -9.51 15.90
C LYS A 63 0.92 -9.67 16.11
N ASN A 64 0.34 -9.01 17.12
CA ASN A 64 -1.10 -9.08 17.41
C ASN A 64 -1.98 -8.54 16.27
N ASP A 65 -1.53 -7.51 15.58
CA ASP A 65 -2.22 -6.94 14.42
C ASP A 65 -2.18 -7.89 13.22
N ALA A 66 -1.02 -8.51 12.99
CA ALA A 66 -0.88 -9.56 11.98
C ALA A 66 -1.74 -10.80 12.31
N GLU A 67 -1.90 -11.17 13.58
CA GLU A 67 -2.80 -12.25 14.01
C GLU A 67 -4.28 -11.89 13.75
N ALA A 68 -4.66 -10.62 13.89
CA ALA A 68 -6.00 -10.15 13.53
C ALA A 68 -6.25 -10.25 12.01
N LEU A 69 -5.24 -9.95 11.17
CA LEU A 69 -5.31 -10.18 9.73
C LEU A 69 -5.47 -11.67 9.40
N VAL A 70 -4.69 -12.55 10.05
CA VAL A 70 -4.82 -14.02 9.87
C VAL A 70 -6.25 -14.46 10.13
N LYS A 71 -6.85 -13.99 11.24
CA LYS A 71 -8.24 -14.35 11.58
C LYS A 71 -9.21 -13.88 10.49
N ARG A 72 -9.14 -12.61 10.09
CA ARG A 72 -10.03 -12.03 9.07
C ARG A 72 -9.94 -12.76 7.74
N ILE A 73 -8.73 -13.09 7.30
CA ILE A 73 -8.51 -13.83 6.05
C ILE A 73 -9.08 -15.25 6.16
N LYS A 74 -8.86 -15.96 7.27
CA LYS A 74 -9.45 -17.30 7.49
C LYS A 74 -10.98 -17.27 7.50
N ASP A 75 -11.58 -16.24 8.11
CA ASP A 75 -13.03 -16.07 8.17
C ASP A 75 -13.66 -15.89 6.77
N THR A 76 -12.88 -15.55 5.73
CA THR A 76 -13.39 -15.51 4.35
C THR A 76 -13.64 -16.89 3.74
N GLY A 77 -12.98 -17.94 4.26
CA GLY A 77 -12.99 -19.29 3.66
C GLY A 77 -12.28 -19.40 2.29
N LYS A 78 -11.60 -18.35 1.83
CA LYS A 78 -10.96 -18.25 0.52
C LYS A 78 -9.44 -18.45 0.61
N LYS A 79 -8.80 -18.72 -0.52
CA LYS A 79 -7.35 -18.92 -0.59
C LYS A 79 -6.61 -17.57 -0.64
N LEU A 80 -5.75 -17.29 0.32
CA LEU A 80 -4.80 -16.19 0.21
C LEU A 80 -3.73 -16.55 -0.83
N THR A 81 -3.68 -15.84 -1.95
CA THR A 81 -2.72 -16.11 -3.04
C THR A 81 -1.52 -15.19 -3.01
N THR A 82 -1.73 -13.92 -2.65
CA THR A 82 -0.72 -12.87 -2.73
C THR A 82 -0.77 -11.96 -1.51
N ILE A 83 0.39 -11.61 -0.98
CA ILE A 83 0.60 -10.51 -0.02
C ILE A 83 1.51 -9.50 -0.72
N TYR A 84 0.99 -8.32 -1.04
CA TYR A 84 1.76 -7.22 -1.62
C TYR A 84 2.21 -6.26 -0.52
N ILE A 85 3.48 -5.87 -0.54
CA ILE A 85 4.05 -4.88 0.38
C ILE A 85 4.32 -3.60 -0.40
N SER A 86 3.63 -2.54 -0.03
CA SER A 86 3.60 -1.27 -0.75
C SER A 86 4.75 -0.33 -0.37
N GLN A 87 5.33 -0.49 0.83
CA GLN A 87 6.35 0.40 1.38
C GLN A 87 7.40 -0.34 2.21
N SER A 88 8.61 0.21 2.24
CA SER A 88 9.80 -0.35 2.91
C SER A 88 9.88 -0.05 4.42
N ASP A 89 8.85 0.58 4.99
CA ASP A 89 8.75 0.85 6.42
C ASP A 89 8.22 -0.38 7.16
N PRO A 90 8.73 -0.66 8.37
CA PRO A 90 8.56 -1.95 9.00
C PRO A 90 7.11 -2.22 9.41
N ASP A 91 6.30 -1.18 9.59
CA ASP A 91 4.88 -1.26 9.82
C ASP A 91 4.07 -1.83 8.64
N PHE A 92 4.67 -1.88 7.45
CA PHE A 92 4.07 -2.52 6.28
C PHE A 92 4.45 -4.00 6.14
N TYR A 93 5.52 -4.49 6.78
CA TYR A 93 6.04 -5.85 6.50
C TYR A 93 6.47 -6.70 7.70
N PHE A 94 6.54 -6.16 8.92
CA PHE A 94 6.98 -6.94 10.09
C PHE A 94 6.05 -8.09 10.42
N GLY A 95 4.74 -7.93 10.23
CA GLY A 95 3.76 -8.99 10.42
C GLY A 95 3.87 -10.17 9.44
N LEU A 96 4.73 -10.09 8.42
CA LEU A 96 4.93 -11.19 7.46
C LEU A 96 5.37 -12.49 8.12
N GLU A 97 6.09 -12.47 9.25
CA GLU A 97 6.46 -13.72 9.95
C GLU A 97 5.21 -14.49 10.41
N VAL A 98 4.20 -13.78 10.90
CA VAL A 98 2.92 -14.36 11.32
C VAL A 98 2.12 -14.85 10.11
N LEU A 99 1.99 -14.01 9.09
CA LEU A 99 1.17 -14.31 7.92
C LEU A 99 1.73 -15.47 7.08
N THR A 100 3.03 -15.51 6.83
CA THR A 100 3.66 -16.59 6.06
C THR A 100 3.65 -17.93 6.80
N LYS A 101 3.61 -17.92 8.14
CA LYS A 101 3.37 -19.14 8.93
C LYS A 101 1.94 -19.64 8.80
N ALA A 102 0.96 -18.74 8.73
CA ALA A 102 -0.45 -19.10 8.61
C ALA A 102 -0.87 -19.47 7.18
N PHE A 103 -0.20 -18.89 6.17
CA PHE A 103 -0.50 -19.05 4.75
C PHE A 103 0.80 -19.32 3.96
N PRO A 104 1.41 -20.50 4.10
CA PRO A 104 2.72 -20.80 3.49
C PRO A 104 2.72 -20.78 1.96
N ASP A 105 1.55 -20.94 1.33
CA ASP A 105 1.40 -20.94 -0.13
C ASP A 105 1.23 -19.54 -0.74
N ALA A 106 1.06 -18.50 0.09
CA ALA A 106 0.86 -17.13 -0.38
C ALA A 106 2.19 -16.53 -0.86
N LYS A 107 2.19 -15.94 -2.05
CA LYS A 107 3.34 -15.22 -2.59
C LYS A 107 3.46 -13.85 -1.92
N VAL A 108 4.59 -13.58 -1.28
CA VAL A 108 4.90 -12.25 -0.76
C VAL A 108 5.68 -11.48 -1.82
N ILE A 109 5.15 -10.36 -2.30
CA ILE A 109 5.73 -9.60 -3.41
C ILE A 109 5.82 -8.09 -3.12
N ALA A 110 6.78 -7.41 -3.74
CA ALA A 110 6.92 -5.95 -3.67
C ALA A 110 7.66 -5.40 -4.92
N SER A 111 7.70 -4.09 -5.09
CA SER A 111 8.46 -3.46 -6.19
C SER A 111 9.98 -3.61 -6.01
N PRO A 112 10.78 -3.45 -7.08
CA PRO A 112 12.24 -3.43 -6.98
C PRO A 112 12.77 -2.44 -5.94
N GLU A 113 12.20 -1.22 -5.92
CA GLU A 113 12.59 -0.13 -5.04
C GLU A 113 12.30 -0.48 -3.57
N THR A 114 11.10 -0.99 -3.27
CA THR A 114 10.73 -1.42 -1.93
C THR A 114 11.65 -2.55 -1.43
N ILE A 115 11.94 -3.55 -2.27
CA ILE A 115 12.83 -4.66 -1.90
C ILE A 115 14.25 -4.16 -1.64
N LYS A 116 14.75 -3.24 -2.48
CA LYS A 116 16.08 -2.64 -2.31
C LYS A 116 16.19 -1.94 -0.96
N GLU A 117 15.22 -1.09 -0.62
CA GLU A 117 15.26 -0.33 0.65
C GLU A 117 15.02 -1.22 1.88
N ILE A 118 14.18 -2.27 1.78
CA ILE A 118 14.06 -3.28 2.83
C ILE A 118 15.42 -3.96 3.06
N ASN A 119 16.10 -4.42 2.00
CA ASN A 119 17.39 -5.09 2.16
C ASN A 119 18.45 -4.18 2.80
N LYS A 120 18.44 -2.90 2.45
CA LYS A 120 19.35 -1.89 3.01
C LYS A 120 19.08 -1.61 4.49
N THR A 121 17.82 -1.60 4.92
CA THR A 121 17.44 -1.04 6.24
C THR A 121 16.93 -2.07 7.26
N LYS A 122 16.54 -3.28 6.83
CA LYS A 122 15.81 -4.25 7.66
C LYS A 122 16.53 -4.63 8.96
N ASP A 123 17.85 -4.83 8.93
CA ASP A 123 18.58 -5.31 10.12
C ASP A 123 18.67 -4.20 11.19
N GLY A 124 18.89 -2.95 10.76
CA GLY A 124 18.86 -1.78 11.64
C GLY A 124 17.46 -1.47 12.16
N LYS A 125 16.44 -1.55 11.29
CA LYS A 125 15.03 -1.40 11.68
C LYS A 125 14.62 -2.48 12.69
N LEU A 126 15.02 -3.74 12.47
CA LEU A 126 14.73 -4.83 13.41
C LEU A 126 15.43 -4.64 14.76
N ALA A 127 16.69 -4.21 14.78
CA ALA A 127 17.41 -3.95 16.03
C ALA A 127 16.75 -2.83 16.85
N TYR A 128 16.35 -1.74 16.19
CA TYR A 128 15.70 -0.61 16.85
C TYR A 128 14.29 -0.97 17.33
N TRP A 129 13.43 -1.41 16.41
CA TRP A 129 12.03 -1.69 16.71
C TRP A 129 11.83 -2.95 17.54
N GLY A 130 12.75 -3.92 17.49
CA GLY A 130 12.71 -5.12 18.33
C GLY A 130 12.71 -4.79 19.82
N GLY A 131 13.51 -3.80 20.24
CA GLY A 131 13.52 -3.33 21.64
C GLY A 131 12.22 -2.62 22.04
N VAL A 132 11.62 -1.86 21.12
CA VAL A 132 10.37 -1.12 21.35
C VAL A 132 9.17 -2.07 21.40
N LEU A 133 9.06 -2.97 20.43
CA LEU A 133 7.96 -3.90 20.27
C LEU A 133 8.04 -5.12 21.20
N LYS A 134 9.22 -5.49 21.68
CA LYS A 134 9.45 -6.67 22.55
C LYS A 134 8.84 -7.93 21.90
N GLU A 135 7.96 -8.62 22.60
CA GLU A 135 7.27 -9.84 22.12
C GLU A 135 6.34 -9.61 20.91
N GLN A 136 6.05 -8.34 20.57
CA GLN A 136 5.29 -7.99 19.37
C GLN A 136 6.17 -7.84 18.11
N ALA A 137 7.49 -7.87 18.24
CA ALA A 137 8.41 -7.82 17.12
C ALA A 137 8.49 -9.19 16.41
N PRO A 138 8.73 -9.20 15.08
CA PRO A 138 9.14 -10.43 14.43
C PRO A 138 10.53 -10.86 14.89
N LYS A 139 10.78 -12.17 14.94
CA LYS A 139 12.13 -12.71 15.20
C LYS A 139 13.00 -12.70 13.95
N LYS A 140 12.37 -12.74 12.78
CA LYS A 140 13.02 -12.66 11.47
C LYS A 140 12.23 -11.77 10.53
N VAL A 141 12.93 -10.95 9.76
CA VAL A 141 12.32 -10.21 8.65
C VAL A 141 12.17 -11.13 7.44
N ILE A 142 10.96 -11.17 6.89
CA ILE A 142 10.69 -11.77 5.58
C ILE A 142 10.85 -10.68 4.51
N VAL A 143 11.75 -10.89 3.56
CA VAL A 143 11.93 -9.99 2.41
C VAL A 143 11.01 -10.46 1.28
N PRO A 144 10.17 -9.58 0.71
CA PRO A 144 9.32 -9.92 -0.43
C PRO A 144 10.10 -10.37 -1.67
N GLN A 145 9.45 -11.16 -2.51
CA GLN A 145 9.91 -11.48 -3.87
C GLN A 145 9.58 -10.34 -4.82
N LEU A 146 10.24 -10.31 -5.97
CA LEU A 146 9.99 -9.30 -6.99
C LEU A 146 8.57 -9.42 -7.55
N LEU A 147 7.84 -8.29 -7.59
CA LEU A 147 6.69 -8.13 -8.46
C LEU A 147 7.18 -8.01 -9.91
N GLU A 148 6.82 -8.99 -10.74
CA GLU A 148 7.09 -8.93 -12.18
C GLU A 148 6.12 -7.94 -12.85
N GLY A 149 6.68 -6.91 -13.50
CA GLY A 149 5.89 -5.83 -14.10
C GLY A 149 5.31 -4.88 -13.05
N HIS A 150 4.03 -4.53 -13.17
CA HIS A 150 3.36 -3.57 -12.29
C HIS A 150 1.94 -4.01 -11.90
N THR A 151 1.59 -5.29 -12.08
CA THR A 151 0.25 -5.80 -11.79
C THR A 151 0.26 -7.15 -11.12
N PHE A 152 -0.71 -7.38 -10.24
CA PHE A 152 -1.05 -8.70 -9.72
C PHE A 152 -2.58 -8.85 -9.73
N THR A 153 -3.10 -10.03 -9.36
CA THR A 153 -4.52 -10.34 -9.55
C THR A 153 -5.16 -11.01 -8.35
N VAL A 154 -6.48 -10.88 -8.24
CA VAL A 154 -7.36 -11.69 -7.39
C VAL A 154 -8.51 -12.20 -8.25
N ASP A 155 -8.66 -13.52 -8.37
CA ASP A 155 -9.65 -14.15 -9.26
C ASP A 155 -9.63 -13.59 -10.71
N GLY A 156 -8.43 -13.28 -11.20
CA GLY A 156 -8.20 -12.70 -12.54
C GLY A 156 -8.47 -11.20 -12.67
N GLU A 157 -9.05 -10.54 -11.66
CA GLU A 157 -9.23 -9.08 -11.63
C GLU A 157 -7.90 -8.40 -11.28
N LYS A 158 -7.57 -7.31 -11.98
CA LYS A 158 -6.26 -6.65 -11.87
C LYS A 158 -6.18 -5.67 -10.70
N LEU A 159 -5.05 -5.72 -10.01
CA LEU A 159 -4.53 -4.71 -9.10
C LEU A 159 -3.25 -4.13 -9.71
N ILE A 160 -3.19 -2.81 -9.84
CA ILE A 160 -2.16 -2.08 -10.60
C ILE A 160 -1.32 -1.28 -9.61
N VAL A 161 -0.01 -1.53 -9.58
CA VAL A 161 0.94 -0.73 -8.81
C VAL A 161 1.33 0.50 -9.62
N GLU A 162 0.88 1.67 -9.17
CA GLU A 162 1.10 2.96 -9.82
C GLU A 162 2.28 3.70 -9.19
N GLY A 163 2.96 4.52 -9.99
CA GLY A 163 4.06 5.39 -9.55
C GLY A 163 5.48 4.84 -9.75
N LEU A 164 5.63 3.59 -10.21
CA LEU A 164 6.92 2.94 -10.48
C LEU A 164 7.76 3.67 -11.54
N ASP A 165 7.11 4.39 -12.45
CA ASP A 165 7.74 5.20 -13.51
C ASP A 165 7.99 6.67 -13.09
N GLY A 166 7.65 7.02 -11.85
CA GLY A 166 7.72 8.37 -11.33
C GLY A 166 9.04 8.72 -10.63
N PRO A 167 9.25 10.01 -10.29
CA PRO A 167 10.45 10.48 -9.60
C PRO A 167 10.50 10.09 -8.10
N ALA A 168 9.48 9.38 -7.61
CA ALA A 168 9.41 8.78 -6.27
C ALA A 168 8.91 7.33 -6.40
N ALA A 169 9.62 6.53 -7.20
CA ALA A 169 9.26 5.12 -7.48
C ALA A 169 9.30 4.21 -6.23
N ASP A 170 9.88 4.69 -5.13
CA ASP A 170 9.82 4.10 -3.79
C ASP A 170 8.48 4.36 -3.07
N ARG A 171 7.62 5.24 -3.61
CA ARG A 171 6.33 5.64 -3.02
C ARG A 171 5.18 5.33 -3.97
N THR A 172 4.89 4.05 -4.10
CA THR A 172 3.81 3.54 -4.92
C THR A 172 2.46 3.49 -4.20
N PHE A 173 1.39 3.25 -4.94
CA PHE A 173 0.08 2.89 -4.42
C PHE A 173 -0.58 1.87 -5.36
N VAL A 174 -1.62 1.19 -4.89
CA VAL A 174 -2.37 0.21 -5.69
C VAL A 174 -3.68 0.82 -6.17
N TRP A 175 -3.87 0.82 -7.49
CA TRP A 175 -5.13 1.14 -8.15
C TRP A 175 -5.90 -0.15 -8.48
N ILE A 176 -7.17 -0.20 -8.07
CA ILE A 176 -8.08 -1.32 -8.34
C ILE A 176 -9.23 -0.81 -9.21
N PRO A 177 -9.14 -0.89 -10.55
CA PRO A 177 -10.13 -0.33 -11.46
C PRO A 177 -11.56 -0.82 -11.20
N LYS A 178 -11.71 -2.12 -10.92
CA LYS A 178 -12.99 -2.77 -10.66
C LYS A 178 -13.74 -2.16 -9.47
N LEU A 179 -13.00 -1.76 -8.43
CA LEU A 179 -13.54 -1.10 -7.23
C LEU A 179 -13.53 0.43 -7.31
N LYS A 180 -12.86 0.99 -8.32
CA LYS A 180 -12.43 2.40 -8.36
C LYS A 180 -11.77 2.82 -7.04
N ALA A 181 -10.87 1.98 -6.53
CA ALA A 181 -10.22 2.15 -5.24
C ALA A 181 -8.72 2.38 -5.36
N VAL A 182 -8.20 3.37 -4.63
CA VAL A 182 -6.77 3.55 -4.36
C VAL A 182 -6.49 3.10 -2.93
N VAL A 183 -5.56 2.17 -2.78
CA VAL A 183 -5.22 1.51 -1.50
C VAL A 183 -3.71 1.27 -1.41
N GLY A 184 -3.24 0.87 -0.22
CA GLY A 184 -1.83 0.71 0.07
C GLY A 184 -1.01 1.99 -0.06
N GLY A 185 0.25 1.89 0.31
CA GLY A 185 1.24 2.96 0.20
C GLY A 185 1.12 4.01 1.30
N VAL A 186 2.25 4.62 1.62
CA VAL A 186 2.37 5.63 2.68
C VAL A 186 1.89 7.04 2.24
N THR A 187 1.42 7.17 1.00
CA THR A 187 1.28 8.48 0.35
C THR A 187 0.04 9.26 0.81
N VAL A 188 -0.97 8.60 1.34
CA VAL A 188 -2.20 9.25 1.81
C VAL A 188 -2.34 9.00 3.30
N SER A 189 -2.54 10.07 4.07
CA SER A 189 -2.83 10.01 5.50
C SER A 189 -4.14 10.72 5.82
N SER A 190 -4.69 10.49 7.00
CA SER A 190 -5.86 11.24 7.48
C SER A 190 -5.89 11.34 9.00
N ASN A 191 -6.34 12.49 9.51
CA ASN A 191 -6.57 12.74 10.95
C ASN A 191 -5.35 12.50 11.86
N ILE A 192 -4.15 12.53 11.29
CA ILE A 192 -2.86 12.42 11.99
C ILE A 192 -1.90 13.50 11.51
N HIS A 193 -0.93 13.86 12.35
CA HIS A 193 0.23 14.57 11.86
C HIS A 193 1.03 13.68 10.92
N VAL A 194 1.17 14.12 9.67
CA VAL A 194 1.81 13.32 8.61
C VAL A 194 3.30 13.17 8.88
N TRP A 195 3.80 11.95 8.72
CA TRP A 195 5.22 11.63 8.82
C TRP A 195 6.00 12.23 7.64
N MET A 196 6.85 13.21 7.93
CA MET A 196 7.65 13.94 6.93
C MET A 196 9.13 13.56 6.96
N ALA A 197 9.59 12.80 7.97
CA ALA A 197 11.02 12.54 8.21
C ALA A 197 11.75 11.89 7.02
N ASP A 198 11.03 11.13 6.19
CA ASP A 198 11.57 10.50 4.98
C ASP A 198 11.48 11.39 3.73
N THR A 199 10.94 12.61 3.84
CA THR A 199 10.80 13.59 2.74
C THR A 199 11.56 14.87 3.03
N GLN A 200 12.86 14.72 3.33
CA GLN A 200 13.72 15.79 3.84
C GLN A 200 13.95 16.90 2.80
N THR A 201 14.02 16.57 1.52
CA THR A 201 14.29 17.55 0.45
C THR A 201 13.01 18.19 -0.06
N LYS A 202 13.09 19.46 -0.49
CA LYS A 202 11.97 20.15 -1.15
C LYS A 202 11.48 19.41 -2.40
N GLU A 203 12.40 18.80 -3.14
CA GLU A 203 12.07 17.99 -4.31
C GLU A 203 11.26 16.75 -3.94
N SER A 204 11.65 16.00 -2.90
CA SER A 204 10.89 14.82 -2.44
C SER A 204 9.45 15.17 -2.05
N ARG A 205 9.23 16.32 -1.40
CA ARG A 205 7.89 16.81 -1.05
C ARG A 205 7.09 17.26 -2.28
N LYS A 206 7.75 17.83 -3.30
CA LYS A 206 7.13 18.14 -4.58
C LYS A 206 6.70 16.87 -5.32
N ASN A 207 7.56 15.84 -5.34
CA ASN A 207 7.25 14.56 -5.96
C ASN A 207 6.05 13.89 -5.25
N TRP A 208 5.97 13.99 -3.93
CA TRP A 208 4.80 13.52 -3.18
C TRP A 208 3.51 14.25 -3.60
N MET A 209 3.53 15.57 -3.75
CA MET A 209 2.38 16.31 -4.27
C MET A 209 1.94 15.82 -5.67
N GLN A 210 2.89 15.49 -6.55
CA GLN A 210 2.59 14.92 -7.87
C GLN A 210 1.95 13.53 -7.77
N THR A 211 2.41 12.68 -6.85
CA THR A 211 1.76 11.38 -6.59
C THR A 211 0.31 11.56 -6.16
N LEU A 212 0.02 12.54 -5.29
CA LEU A 212 -1.35 12.85 -4.86
C LEU A 212 -2.23 13.38 -6.01
N ASP A 213 -1.65 14.14 -6.95
CA ASP A 213 -2.37 14.58 -8.15
C ASP A 213 -2.66 13.40 -9.10
N ARG A 214 -1.73 12.46 -9.28
CA ARG A 214 -1.96 11.22 -10.05
C ARG A 214 -3.12 10.39 -9.48
N ILE A 215 -3.24 10.30 -8.15
CA ILE A 215 -4.39 9.65 -7.50
C ILE A 215 -5.71 10.32 -7.90
N LYS A 216 -5.76 11.65 -7.97
CA LYS A 216 -6.98 12.39 -8.35
C LYS A 216 -7.36 12.17 -9.81
N GLU A 217 -6.37 12.04 -10.70
CA GLU A 217 -6.59 11.79 -12.13
C GLU A 217 -7.29 10.45 -12.40
N LEU A 218 -7.07 9.44 -11.54
CA LEU A 218 -7.75 8.14 -11.60
C LEU A 218 -9.25 8.22 -11.25
N LYS A 219 -9.72 9.36 -10.69
CA LYS A 219 -11.10 9.59 -10.24
C LYS A 219 -11.64 8.45 -9.36
N PRO A 220 -10.93 8.08 -8.27
CA PRO A 220 -11.36 7.02 -7.38
C PRO A 220 -12.64 7.40 -6.64
N THR A 221 -13.49 6.41 -6.36
CA THR A 221 -14.60 6.56 -5.42
C THR A 221 -14.19 6.14 -4.01
N ILE A 222 -13.14 5.34 -3.87
CA ILE A 222 -12.59 4.87 -2.60
C ILE A 222 -11.11 5.24 -2.53
N VAL A 223 -10.67 5.84 -1.43
CA VAL A 223 -9.25 6.02 -1.13
C VAL A 223 -9.01 5.64 0.32
N VAL A 224 -8.22 4.60 0.54
CA VAL A 224 -7.82 4.18 1.89
C VAL A 224 -6.49 4.85 2.23
N PRO A 225 -6.40 5.68 3.28
CA PRO A 225 -5.12 6.22 3.73
C PRO A 225 -4.27 5.10 4.31
N GLY A 226 -2.97 5.08 3.98
CA GLY A 226 -2.00 4.16 4.57
C GLY A 226 -1.85 4.33 6.08
N HIS A 227 -2.09 5.56 6.59
CA HIS A 227 -2.17 5.83 8.03
C HIS A 227 -3.32 6.76 8.38
N PHE A 228 -4.14 6.37 9.35
CA PHE A 228 -5.21 7.24 9.84
C PHE A 228 -5.68 6.91 11.25
N LEU A 229 -6.21 7.91 11.96
CA LEU A 229 -6.89 7.75 13.24
C LEU A 229 -8.36 8.18 13.16
N GLY A 230 -9.18 7.63 14.05
CA GLY A 230 -10.60 7.97 14.13
C GLY A 230 -11.40 7.61 12.88
N ASN A 231 -12.57 8.23 12.73
CA ASN A 231 -13.42 8.01 11.56
C ASN A 231 -12.93 8.86 10.39
N THR A 232 -12.41 8.21 9.34
CA THR A 232 -11.97 8.88 8.11
C THR A 232 -12.89 8.48 6.95
N PRO A 233 -13.45 9.45 6.21
CA PRO A 233 -14.14 9.15 4.95
C PRO A 233 -13.10 8.66 3.95
N MET A 234 -13.08 7.34 3.69
CA MET A 234 -12.15 6.66 2.77
C MET A 234 -12.41 7.06 1.30
N THR A 235 -12.18 8.34 1.00
CA THR A 235 -12.53 9.02 -0.24
C THR A 235 -11.41 10.00 -0.62
N LEU A 236 -11.58 10.72 -1.74
CA LEU A 236 -10.67 11.79 -2.15
C LEU A 236 -10.45 12.89 -1.10
N GLU A 237 -11.30 12.99 -0.07
CA GLU A 237 -11.05 13.92 1.06
C GLU A 237 -9.73 13.63 1.79
N SER A 238 -9.31 12.38 1.90
CA SER A 238 -8.02 12.00 2.51
C SER A 238 -6.82 12.48 1.69
N VAL A 239 -6.96 12.46 0.36
CA VAL A 239 -5.96 13.03 -0.56
C VAL A 239 -5.87 14.54 -0.36
N HIS A 240 -7.01 15.23 -0.33
CA HIS A 240 -7.05 16.67 -0.09
C HIS A 240 -6.53 17.04 1.30
N PHE A 241 -6.79 16.24 2.33
CA PHE A 241 -6.21 16.41 3.65
C PHE A 241 -4.68 16.40 3.58
N THR A 242 -4.11 15.36 2.96
CA THR A 242 -2.65 15.22 2.84
C THR A 242 -2.06 16.37 2.03
N GLN A 243 -2.64 16.74 0.88
CA GLN A 243 -2.20 17.88 0.07
C GLN A 243 -2.21 19.20 0.87
N LYS A 244 -3.27 19.44 1.65
CA LYS A 244 -3.38 20.63 2.50
C LYS A 244 -2.31 20.62 3.59
N TYR A 245 -2.10 19.48 4.25
CA TYR A 245 -1.07 19.34 5.27
C TYR A 245 0.32 19.64 4.71
N LEU A 246 0.70 19.02 3.59
CA LEU A 246 1.98 19.27 2.91
C LEU A 246 2.17 20.75 2.53
N THR A 247 1.11 21.38 2.04
CA THR A 247 1.13 22.81 1.67
C THR A 247 1.37 23.71 2.88
N ILE A 248 0.72 23.44 4.01
CA ILE A 248 0.92 24.21 5.24
C ILE A 248 2.30 23.93 5.83
N PHE A 249 2.69 22.65 5.88
CA PHE A 249 3.99 22.23 6.40
C PHE A 249 5.14 22.89 5.65
N GLU A 250 5.13 22.92 4.31
CA GLU A 250 6.17 23.60 3.51
C GLU A 250 6.25 25.10 3.82
N LYS A 251 5.11 25.77 4.02
CA LYS A 251 5.06 27.19 4.38
C LYS A 251 5.63 27.46 5.77
N GLU A 252 5.29 26.63 6.75
CA GLU A 252 5.77 26.82 8.13
C GLU A 252 7.23 26.37 8.29
N LEU A 253 7.67 25.33 7.58
CA LEU A 253 9.06 24.86 7.55
C LEU A 253 10.03 25.98 7.13
N ALA A 254 9.66 26.77 6.12
CA ALA A 254 10.47 27.88 5.65
C ALA A 254 10.56 29.05 6.65
N LYS A 255 9.57 29.22 7.52
CA LYS A 255 9.52 30.30 8.53
C LYS A 255 10.14 29.90 9.86
N ALA A 256 9.96 28.64 10.25
CA ALA A 256 10.35 28.14 11.56
C ALA A 256 11.88 28.13 11.68
N LYS A 257 12.40 28.67 12.79
CA LYS A 257 13.84 28.68 13.08
C LYS A 257 14.35 27.29 13.46
N ASP A 258 13.60 26.57 14.26
CA ASP A 258 13.94 25.29 14.89
C ASP A 258 12.72 24.35 14.92
N SER A 259 12.90 23.11 15.37
CA SER A 259 11.83 22.11 15.42
C SER A 259 10.70 22.54 16.35
N LYS A 260 11.02 23.18 17.48
CA LYS A 260 10.05 23.68 18.45
C LYS A 260 9.10 24.71 17.82
N ALA A 261 9.63 25.66 17.05
CA ALA A 261 8.83 26.64 16.33
C ALA A 261 7.95 25.99 15.26
N LEU A 262 8.47 24.99 14.54
CA LEU A 262 7.72 24.25 13.53
C LEU A 262 6.57 23.43 14.14
N ILE A 263 6.85 22.72 15.22
CA ILE A 263 5.85 21.94 15.97
C ILE A 263 4.72 22.85 16.44
N ALA A 264 5.05 23.96 17.11
CA ALA A 264 4.05 24.90 17.61
C ALA A 264 3.20 25.51 16.48
N ALA A 265 3.80 25.81 15.33
CA ALA A 265 3.07 26.32 14.17
C ALA A 265 2.10 25.26 13.60
N MET A 266 2.55 24.02 13.44
CA MET A 266 1.72 22.94 12.92
C MET A 266 0.59 22.56 13.89
N GLU A 267 0.84 22.51 15.20
CA GLU A 267 -0.19 22.28 16.21
C GLU A 267 -1.24 23.41 16.25
N LYS A 268 -0.86 24.65 15.93
CA LYS A 268 -1.83 25.75 15.81
C LYS A 268 -2.77 25.57 14.61
N HIS A 269 -2.26 25.10 13.47
CA HIS A 269 -3.09 24.81 12.29
C HIS A 269 -3.93 23.55 12.48
N TYR A 270 -3.41 22.59 13.25
CA TYR A 270 -3.95 21.24 13.38
C TYR A 270 -4.02 20.74 14.84
N PRO A 271 -4.75 21.43 15.74
CA PRO A 271 -4.70 21.14 17.18
C PRO A 271 -5.35 19.81 17.59
N LYS A 272 -6.07 19.16 16.67
CA LYS A 272 -6.86 17.95 16.92
C LYS A 272 -6.30 16.69 16.25
N LEU A 273 -5.23 16.80 15.48
CA LEU A 273 -4.65 15.61 14.84
C LEU A 273 -3.95 14.75 15.90
N GLY A 274 -4.07 13.44 15.72
CA GLY A 274 -3.31 12.48 16.52
C GLY A 274 -1.86 12.35 16.03
N ASP A 275 -1.16 11.37 16.60
CA ASP A 275 0.23 11.03 16.24
C ASP A 275 1.21 12.21 16.29
N LYS A 276 1.21 12.93 17.41
CA LYS A 276 2.13 14.06 17.64
C LYS A 276 3.60 13.66 17.57
N SER A 277 3.92 12.41 17.91
CA SER A 277 5.25 11.83 17.75
C SER A 277 5.80 11.96 16.33
N SER A 278 4.96 11.72 15.32
CA SER A 278 5.32 11.91 13.92
C SER A 278 5.70 13.35 13.60
N LEU A 279 4.95 14.34 14.11
CA LEU A 279 5.29 15.76 13.95
C LEU A 279 6.62 16.10 14.64
N GLU A 280 6.79 15.67 15.89
CA GLU A 280 7.98 15.98 16.68
C GLU A 280 9.27 15.47 16.03
N LEU A 281 9.26 14.21 15.59
CA LEU A 281 10.40 13.58 14.93
C LEU A 281 10.66 14.25 13.57
N SER A 282 9.61 14.39 12.76
CA SER A 282 9.69 15.06 11.46
C SER A 282 10.28 16.46 11.55
N ALA A 283 9.86 17.25 12.53
CA ALA A 283 10.36 18.60 12.73
C ALA A 283 11.84 18.62 13.09
N LYS A 284 12.29 17.74 13.99
CA LYS A 284 13.71 17.62 14.36
C LYS A 284 14.57 17.25 13.15
N VAL A 285 14.10 16.33 12.33
CA VAL A 285 14.81 15.89 11.12
C VAL A 285 14.91 17.01 10.11
N LEU A 286 13.79 17.63 9.73
CA LEU A 286 13.75 18.65 8.68
C LEU A 286 14.38 19.99 9.12
N LYS A 287 14.59 20.18 10.42
CA LYS A 287 15.35 21.31 10.99
C LYS A 287 16.83 20.99 11.26
N GLY A 288 17.28 19.77 10.95
CA GLY A 288 18.69 19.36 11.10
C GLY A 288 19.13 19.08 12.53
N GLU A 289 18.19 18.97 13.46
CA GLU A 289 18.45 18.70 14.89
C GLU A 289 18.55 17.19 15.18
N MET A 290 18.09 16.36 14.24
CA MET A 290 18.19 14.90 14.30
C MET A 290 18.56 14.36 12.92
N LYS A 291 19.48 13.39 12.88
CA LYS A 291 19.72 12.59 11.67
C LYS A 291 18.72 11.46 11.61
N TRP A 292 18.09 11.30 10.46
CA TRP A 292 17.19 10.19 10.16
C TRP A 292 17.68 9.43 8.94
N PRO A 293 17.83 8.11 9.03
CA PRO A 293 18.31 7.32 7.90
C PRO A 293 17.28 7.34 6.76
N GLN A 294 17.75 7.59 5.54
CA GLN A 294 17.05 7.34 4.28
C GLN A 294 17.77 6.21 3.54
#